data_AF-A0A521IEF9-F1
#
_entry.id   AF-A0A521IEF9-F1
#
_cell.length_a   1.000
_cell.length_b   1.000
_cell.length_c   1.000
_cell.angle_alpha   90.00
_cell.angle_beta   90.00
_cell.angle_gamma   90.00
#
_symmetry.space_group_name_H-M   'P 1'
#
loop_
_entity.id
_entity.type
_entity.pdbx_description
1 polymer ?
#
loop_
_entity_poly.entity_id
_entity_poly.type
_entity_poly.pdbx_seq_one_letter_code
_entity_poly.pdbx_strand_id
1 'polypeptide(L)'
;MLLVNGAVDFSTPSNALAQAKPYYHNAQMVLLPEFSHIADVMETFQAKAFERLVTSYYDTAVADSGLYTYQPLSFVPSTSLTLIAKLLVSVMIVVPALFVLGIVFVARRLRRRRTETTLSYSPAALKTMLE
;
A
#
# COMPACT_ATOMS: atom_id res chain seq x y z
N MET A 1 -9.67 -4.67 34.29
CA MET A 1 -9.60 -4.81 32.81
C MET A 1 -8.88 -3.57 32.27
N LEU A 2 -8.00 -3.71 31.28
CA LEU A 2 -7.35 -2.57 30.62
C LEU A 2 -8.02 -2.30 29.27
N LEU A 3 -8.39 -1.05 29.03
CA LEU A 3 -8.89 -0.58 27.73
C LEU A 3 -7.99 0.55 27.25
N VAL A 4 -7.38 0.37 26.09
CA VAL A 4 -6.50 1.36 25.46
C VAL A 4 -7.11 1.75 24.13
N ASN A 5 -7.26 3.05 23.88
CA ASN A 5 -7.88 3.56 22.67
C ASN A 5 -7.20 4.85 22.22
N GLY A 6 -7.12 5.05 20.91
CA GLY A 6 -6.68 6.30 20.33
C GLY A 6 -7.82 7.32 20.26
N ALA A 7 -7.53 8.59 20.51
CA ALA A 7 -8.53 9.65 20.49
C ALA A 7 -9.17 9.87 19.10
N VAL A 8 -8.46 9.49 18.01
CA VAL A 8 -8.93 9.62 16.62
C VAL A 8 -9.19 8.27 15.96
N ASP A 9 -9.50 7.24 16.76
CA ASP A 9 -9.91 5.93 16.26
C ASP A 9 -11.28 6.01 15.55
N PHE A 10 -11.30 5.68 14.26
CA PHE A 10 -12.53 5.65 13.45
C PHE A 10 -13.26 4.30 13.49
N SER A 11 -12.57 3.22 13.86
CA SER A 11 -13.16 1.87 13.94
C SER A 11 -13.87 1.65 15.27
N THR A 12 -13.26 2.12 16.36
CA THR A 12 -13.84 2.11 17.72
C THR A 12 -13.71 3.49 18.36
N PRO A 13 -14.62 4.43 18.03
CA PRO A 13 -14.52 5.81 18.49
C PRO A 13 -14.55 5.95 20.01
N SER A 14 -13.73 6.88 20.52
CA SER A 14 -13.55 7.09 21.97
C SER A 14 -14.85 7.45 22.71
N ASN A 15 -15.82 8.07 22.02
CA ASN A 15 -17.16 8.33 22.58
C ASN A 15 -17.96 7.05 22.83
N ALA A 16 -17.78 6.00 22.04
CA ALA A 16 -18.39 4.69 22.28
C ALA A 16 -17.79 4.05 23.53
N LEU A 17 -16.47 4.21 23.74
CA LEU A 17 -15.80 3.77 24.97
C LEU A 17 -16.34 4.52 26.20
N ALA A 18 -16.56 5.84 26.08
CA ALA A 18 -17.14 6.65 27.13
C ALA A 18 -18.58 6.22 27.47
N GLN A 19 -19.40 5.91 26.47
CA GLN A 19 -20.75 5.38 26.65
C GLN A 19 -20.77 3.97 27.26
N ALA A 20 -19.76 3.16 26.95
CA ALA A 20 -19.63 1.81 27.49
C ALA A 20 -19.06 1.78 28.92
N LYS A 21 -18.47 2.87 29.40
CA LYS A 21 -17.88 3.00 30.74
C LYS A 21 -18.76 2.50 31.91
N PRO A 22 -20.09 2.74 31.95
CA PRO A 22 -20.94 2.22 33.02
C PRO A 22 -20.98 0.69 33.11
N TYR A 23 -20.72 -0.02 32.00
CA TYR A 23 -20.76 -1.49 31.95
C TYR A 23 -19.40 -2.14 32.28
N TYR A 24 -18.34 -1.34 32.35
CA TYR A 24 -16.98 -1.81 32.61
C TYR A 24 -16.53 -1.45 34.03
N HIS A 25 -17.09 -2.16 35.01
CA HIS A 25 -16.70 -1.99 36.41
C HIS A 25 -15.19 -2.29 36.59
N ASN A 26 -14.47 -1.37 37.22
CA ASN A 26 -13.03 -1.48 37.49
C ASN A 26 -12.13 -1.56 36.24
N ALA A 27 -12.60 -1.07 35.09
CA ALA A 27 -11.74 -0.91 33.93
C ALA A 27 -10.85 0.33 34.06
N GLN A 28 -9.57 0.18 33.75
CA GLN A 28 -8.66 1.30 33.54
C GLN A 28 -8.69 1.65 32.07
N MET A 29 -9.08 2.89 31.78
CA MET A 29 -9.21 3.41 30.42
C MET A 29 -8.05 4.36 30.15
N VAL A 30 -7.23 4.04 29.16
CA VAL A 30 -6.13 4.90 28.68
C VAL A 30 -6.52 5.41 27.30
N LEU A 31 -6.69 6.74 27.20
CA LEU A 31 -6.95 7.43 25.95
C LEU A 31 -5.67 8.09 25.47
N LEU A 32 -5.16 7.65 24.32
CA LEU A 32 -3.93 8.18 23.73
C LEU A 32 -4.28 9.34 22.78
N PRO A 33 -3.83 10.58 23.03
CA PRO A 33 -4.12 11.72 22.17
C PRO A 33 -3.54 11.51 20.77
N GLU A 34 -4.35 11.78 19.74
CA GLU A 34 -3.90 11.77 18.33
C GLU A 34 -3.48 10.42 17.74
N PHE A 35 -3.59 9.34 18.52
CA PHE A 35 -3.47 7.97 18.03
C PHE A 35 -4.79 7.51 17.40
N SER A 36 -4.70 6.67 16.36
CA SER A 36 -5.84 5.98 15.74
C SER A 36 -6.06 4.60 16.37
N HIS A 37 -6.45 3.61 15.57
CA HIS A 37 -6.78 2.24 15.96
C HIS A 37 -5.54 1.39 16.34
N ILE A 38 -5.70 0.06 16.40
CA ILE A 38 -4.71 -0.89 16.92
C ILE A 38 -3.27 -0.69 16.42
N ALA A 39 -3.07 -0.36 15.14
CA ALA A 39 -1.73 -0.27 14.55
C ALA A 39 -0.92 0.87 15.16
N ASP A 40 -1.53 2.03 15.42
CA ASP A 40 -0.87 3.17 16.02
C ASP A 40 -0.54 2.90 17.48
N VAL A 41 -1.49 2.29 18.20
CA VAL A 41 -1.40 1.98 19.63
C VAL A 41 -0.33 0.92 19.92
N MET A 42 -0.30 -0.15 19.13
CA MET A 42 0.51 -1.34 19.44
C MET A 42 1.89 -1.33 18.78
N GLU A 43 2.01 -0.80 17.56
CA GLU A 43 3.16 -1.10 16.69
C GLU A 43 3.83 0.13 16.08
N THR A 44 3.04 1.02 15.47
CA THR A 44 3.56 1.97 14.48
C THR A 44 4.37 3.11 15.09
N PHE A 45 3.95 3.65 16.23
CA PHE A 45 4.58 4.85 16.81
C PHE A 45 5.48 4.55 18.00
N GLN A 46 4.94 3.90 19.04
CA GLN A 46 5.60 3.82 20.34
C GLN A 46 5.46 2.44 21.00
N ALA A 47 5.86 1.39 20.28
CA ALA A 47 5.73 0.00 20.73
C ALA A 47 6.30 -0.27 22.14
N LYS A 48 7.42 0.38 22.52
CA LYS A 48 7.99 0.27 23.88
C LYS A 48 7.10 0.89 24.97
N ALA A 49 6.39 1.98 24.65
CA ALA A 49 5.44 2.59 25.57
C ALA A 49 4.21 1.70 25.75
N PHE A 50 3.75 1.04 24.67
CA PHE A 50 2.70 0.03 24.75
C PHE A 50 3.13 -1.18 25.58
N GLU A 51 4.33 -1.71 25.36
CA GLU A 51 4.90 -2.79 26.16
C GLU A 51 4.94 -2.41 27.64
N ARG A 52 5.44 -1.20 27.99
CA ARG A 52 5.45 -0.72 29.37
C ARG A 52 4.06 -0.65 29.99
N LEU A 53 3.08 -0.11 29.25
CA LEU A 53 1.69 0.00 29.69
C LEU A 53 1.09 -1.36 30.01
N VAL A 54 1.26 -2.32 29.11
CA VAL A 54 0.71 -3.67 29.23
C VAL A 54 1.42 -4.44 30.35
N THR A 55 2.74 -4.46 30.36
CA THR A 55 3.55 -5.13 31.39
C THR A 55 3.25 -4.58 32.78
N SER A 56 3.24 -3.24 32.94
CA SER A 56 2.87 -2.63 34.23
C SER A 56 1.48 -3.05 34.69
N TYR A 57 0.51 -3.06 33.78
CA TYR A 57 -0.84 -3.47 34.13
C TYR A 57 -0.93 -4.94 34.55
N TYR A 58 -0.23 -5.86 33.86
CA TYR A 58 -0.23 -7.27 34.24
C TYR A 58 0.57 -7.57 35.51
N ASP A 59 1.66 -6.86 35.75
CA ASP A 59 2.53 -7.08 36.92
C ASP A 59 1.96 -6.44 38.19
N THR A 60 1.35 -5.25 38.06
CA THR A 60 0.98 -4.41 39.22
C THR A 60 -0.51 -4.09 39.30
N ALA A 61 -1.31 -4.51 38.32
CA ALA A 61 -2.68 -4.07 38.13
C ALA A 61 -2.83 -2.54 37.94
N VAL A 62 -1.76 -1.84 37.54
CA VAL A 62 -1.77 -0.39 37.27
C VAL A 62 -1.25 -0.10 35.87
N ALA A 63 -2.08 0.58 35.08
CA ALA A 63 -1.73 1.08 33.76
C ALA A 63 -0.68 2.21 33.87
N ASP A 64 0.49 2.01 33.26
CA ASP A 64 1.55 3.02 33.18
C ASP A 64 1.69 3.53 31.74
N SER A 65 1.07 4.68 31.46
CA SER A 65 1.21 5.38 30.18
C SER A 65 2.33 6.43 30.20
N GLY A 66 3.19 6.47 31.23
CA GLY A 66 4.20 7.52 31.41
C GLY A 66 5.31 7.53 30.36
N LEU A 67 5.52 6.42 29.66
CA LEU A 67 6.49 6.33 28.55
C LEU A 67 5.92 6.87 27.23
N TYR A 68 4.60 7.10 27.13
CA TYR A 68 4.04 7.71 25.94
C TYR A 68 4.45 9.18 25.85
N THR A 69 4.90 9.56 24.67
CA THR A 69 5.16 10.95 24.30
C THR A 69 4.10 11.41 23.30
N TYR A 70 3.85 12.71 23.26
CA TYR A 70 2.88 13.28 22.32
C TYR A 70 3.30 13.02 20.87
N GLN A 71 2.39 12.44 20.08
CA GLN A 71 2.59 12.11 18.67
C GLN A 71 1.68 13.01 17.83
N PRO A 72 2.22 14.00 17.10
CA PRO A 72 1.41 14.93 16.34
C PRO A 72 0.72 14.25 15.14
N LEU A 73 -0.58 14.46 14.99
CA LEU A 73 -1.36 14.04 13.84
C LEU A 73 -1.07 14.95 12.64
N SER A 74 -0.65 14.36 11.53
CA SER A 74 -0.47 15.06 10.26
C SER A 74 -1.54 14.67 9.25
N PHE A 75 -2.25 15.65 8.72
CA PHE A 75 -3.18 15.48 7.59
C PHE A 75 -2.51 15.63 6.23
N VAL A 76 -1.18 15.74 6.20
CA VAL A 76 -0.40 15.80 4.97
C VAL A 76 0.20 14.41 4.72
N PRO A 77 -0.41 13.58 3.86
CA PRO A 77 0.10 12.25 3.57
C PRO A 77 1.40 12.36 2.76
N SER A 78 2.38 11.52 3.07
CA SER A 78 3.63 11.42 2.30
C SER A 78 3.38 10.96 0.85
N THR A 79 2.34 10.14 0.67
CA THR A 79 1.91 9.62 -0.64
C THR A 79 0.42 9.86 -0.79
N SER A 80 0.02 10.61 -1.82
CA SER A 80 -1.41 10.80 -2.10
C SER A 80 -2.00 9.59 -2.83
N LEU A 81 -3.24 9.25 -2.51
CA LEU A 81 -4.01 8.26 -3.28
C LEU A 81 -4.12 8.67 -4.75
N THR A 82 -4.13 9.97 -5.05
CA THR A 82 -4.08 10.50 -6.41
C THR A 82 -2.80 10.13 -7.14
N LEU A 83 -1.63 10.18 -6.48
CA LEU A 83 -0.37 9.73 -7.07
C LEU A 83 -0.41 8.23 -7.37
N ILE A 84 -0.88 7.43 -6.42
CA ILE A 84 -1.03 5.97 -6.58
C ILE A 84 -1.98 5.67 -7.76
N ALA A 85 -3.11 6.36 -7.84
CA ALA A 85 -4.07 6.20 -8.92
C ALA A 85 -3.45 6.54 -10.29
N LYS A 86 -2.71 7.64 -10.38
CA LYS A 86 -1.99 8.01 -11.62
C LYS A 86 -0.98 6.94 -12.04
N LEU A 87 -0.23 6.38 -11.08
CA LEU A 87 0.73 5.32 -11.37
C LEU A 87 0.02 4.06 -11.87
N LEU A 88 -1.06 3.62 -11.20
CA LEU A 88 -1.84 2.45 -11.61
C LEU A 88 -2.43 2.62 -13.02
N VAL A 89 -3.07 3.75 -13.29
CA VAL A 89 -3.63 4.06 -14.63
C VAL A 89 -2.53 4.11 -15.69
N SER A 90 -1.38 4.72 -15.37
CA SER A 90 -0.24 4.77 -16.29
C SER A 90 0.26 3.38 -16.64
N VAL A 91 0.41 2.49 -15.64
CA VAL A 91 0.80 1.09 -15.85
C VAL A 91 -0.24 0.35 -16.72
N MET A 92 -1.54 0.54 -16.46
CA MET A 92 -2.62 -0.08 -17.25
C MET A 92 -2.63 0.34 -18.71
N ILE A 93 -2.10 1.52 -19.07
CA ILE A 93 -2.05 2.01 -20.45
C ILE A 93 -0.73 1.62 -21.11
N VAL A 94 0.39 1.91 -20.44
CA VAL A 94 1.74 1.76 -21.02
C VAL A 94 2.07 0.29 -21.27
N VAL A 95 1.73 -0.61 -20.34
CA VAL A 95 2.06 -2.03 -20.48
C VAL A 95 1.37 -2.64 -21.71
N PRO A 96 0.04 -2.54 -21.90
CA PRO A 96 -0.61 -3.03 -23.12
C PRO A 96 -0.12 -2.36 -24.40
N ALA A 97 0.14 -1.05 -24.37
CA ALA A 97 0.66 -0.33 -25.53
C ALA A 97 2.02 -0.89 -25.98
N LEU A 98 2.92 -1.20 -25.03
CA LEU A 98 4.21 -1.83 -25.32
C LEU A 98 4.04 -3.24 -25.89
N PHE A 99 3.09 -4.03 -25.38
CA PHE A 99 2.77 -5.35 -25.95
C PHE A 99 2.30 -5.24 -27.40
N VAL A 100 1.36 -4.34 -27.70
CA VAL A 100 0.87 -4.12 -29.07
C VAL A 100 1.99 -3.65 -29.99
N LEU A 101 2.81 -2.69 -29.55
CA LEU A 101 3.96 -2.21 -30.32
C LEU A 101 4.97 -3.32 -30.60
N GLY A 102 5.25 -4.18 -29.61
CA GLY A 102 6.12 -5.34 -29.77
C GLY A 102 5.60 -6.30 -30.85
N ILE A 103 4.31 -6.64 -30.81
CA ILE A 103 3.67 -7.51 -31.81
C ILE A 103 3.77 -6.89 -33.21
N VAL A 104 3.41 -5.61 -33.35
CA VAL A 104 3.47 -4.90 -34.64
C VAL A 104 4.90 -4.84 -35.18
N PHE A 105 5.88 -4.60 -34.32
CA PHE A 105 7.29 -4.55 -34.69
C PHE A 105 7.79 -5.90 -35.23
N VAL A 106 7.51 -6.99 -34.51
CA VAL A 106 7.89 -8.35 -34.94
C VAL A 106 7.20 -8.71 -36.26
N ALA A 107 5.90 -8.43 -36.39
CA ALA A 107 5.16 -8.69 -37.63
C ALA A 107 5.74 -7.92 -38.83
N ARG A 108 6.08 -6.64 -38.65
CA ARG A 108 6.73 -5.82 -39.70
C ARG A 108 8.11 -6.37 -40.08
N ARG A 109 8.92 -6.79 -39.10
CA ARG A 109 10.24 -7.38 -39.34
C ARG A 109 10.15 -8.69 -40.13
N LEU A 110 9.19 -9.56 -39.81
CA LEU A 110 8.97 -10.82 -40.52
C LEU A 110 8.47 -10.59 -41.96
N ARG A 111 7.59 -9.61 -42.18
CA ARG A 111 7.12 -9.26 -43.53
C ARG A 111 8.25 -8.74 -44.42
N ARG A 112 9.13 -7.88 -43.90
CA ARG A 112 10.28 -7.35 -44.65
C ARG A 112 11.24 -8.45 -45.11
N ARG A 113 11.53 -9.43 -44.26
CA ARG A 113 12.41 -10.57 -44.60
C ARG A 113 11.83 -11.47 -45.69
N ARG A 114 10.51 -11.68 -45.72
CA ARG A 114 9.87 -12.47 -46.79
C ARG A 114 9.99 -11.81 -48.16
N THR A 115 9.88 -10.48 -48.24
CA THR A 115 9.99 -9.75 -49.51
C THR A 115 11.40 -9.86 -50.12
N GLU A 116 12.45 -9.84 -49.30
CA GLU A 116 13.85 -10.02 -49.76
C GLU A 116 14.09 -11.44 -50.30
N THR A 117 13.54 -12.48 -49.66
CA THR A 117 13.69 -13.87 -50.14
C THR A 117 12.92 -14.12 -51.45
N THR A 118 11.74 -13.52 -51.64
CA THR A 118 10.96 -13.69 -52.87
C THR A 118 11.59 -12.99 -54.08
N LEU A 119 12.28 -11.86 -53.89
CA LEU A 119 13.05 -11.20 -54.95
C LEU A 119 14.27 -12.02 -55.40
N SER A 120 14.89 -12.77 -54.48
CA SER A 120 16.01 -13.68 -54.80
C SER A 120 15.59 -14.94 -55.57
N TYR A 121 14.30 -15.29 -55.55
CA TYR A 121 13.70 -16.40 -56.31
C TYR A 121 12.73 -15.89 -57.38
N SER A 122 12.99 -14.72 -57.96
CA SER A 122 12.23 -14.26 -59.12
C SER A 122 12.60 -15.11 -60.34
N PRO A 123 11.63 -15.71 -61.07
CA PRO A 123 11.89 -16.50 -62.27
C PRO A 123 12.58 -15.68 -63.39
N ALA A 124 12.58 -14.35 -63.30
CA ALA A 124 13.36 -13.48 -64.18
C ALA A 124 14.87 -13.59 -63.96
N ALA A 125 15.34 -13.77 -62.72
CA ALA A 125 16.77 -13.89 -62.39
C ALA A 125 17.33 -15.28 -62.75
N LEU A 126 16.50 -16.32 -62.67
CA LEU A 126 16.89 -17.68 -63.06
C LEU A 126 17.08 -17.81 -64.59
N LYS A 127 16.33 -17.00 -65.36
CA LYS A 127 16.41 -17.02 -66.83
C LYS A 127 17.70 -16.42 -67.38
N THR A 128 18.29 -15.45 -66.68
CA THR A 128 19.58 -14.82 -67.03
C THR A 128 20.82 -15.61 -66.62
N MET A 129 20.69 -16.69 -65.83
CA MET A 129 21.82 -17.57 -65.46
C MET A 129 21.91 -18.84 -66.30
N LEU A 130 20.90 -19.11 -67.15
CA LEU A 130 20.81 -20.30 -68.00
C LEU A 130 21.03 -19.99 -69.50
N GLU A 131 21.39 -18.76 -69.83
CA GLU A 131 21.93 -18.34 -71.14
C GLU A 131 23.41 -17.99 -70.99
#